data_AF-A0A958D4X8-F1
#
_entry.id   AF-A0A958D4X8-F1
#
_cell.length_a   1.000
_cell.length_b   1.000
_cell.length_c   1.000
_cell.angle_alpha   90.00
_cell.angle_beta   90.00
_cell.angle_gamma   90.00
#
_symmetry.space_group_name_H-M   'P 1'
#
loop_
_entity.id
_entity.type
_entity.pdbx_description
1 polymer ?
#
loop_
_entity_poly.entity_id
_entity_poly.type
_entity_poly.pdbx_seq_one_letter_code
_entity_poly.pdbx_strand_id
1 'polypeptide(L)'
;VALILLPVAIIGGCLGMIIGLQTRTTLPAFILTLAASITFWIIGDSFKPAALFGGFYELASYLTPNSYAVNLLFPYFYRSQINPLPLSVLVLVCLSLVMLLALAVLYARRVSNPE
;
A
#
# COMPACT_ATOMS: atom_id res chain seq x y z
N VAL A 1 -13.01 -7.72 -7.52
CA VAL A 1 -12.64 -6.39 -6.98
C VAL A 1 -12.34 -6.44 -5.48
N ALA A 2 -13.28 -6.83 -4.61
CA ALA A 2 -13.05 -6.85 -3.15
C ALA A 2 -11.79 -7.62 -2.71
N LEU A 3 -11.56 -8.82 -3.26
CA LEU A 3 -10.36 -9.63 -2.97
C LEU A 3 -9.05 -8.97 -3.41
N ILE A 4 -9.07 -8.12 -4.43
CA ILE A 4 -7.89 -7.39 -4.93
C ILE A 4 -7.58 -6.20 -4.01
N LEU A 5 -8.61 -5.58 -3.44
CA LEU A 5 -8.47 -4.43 -2.54
C LEU A 5 -8.16 -4.83 -1.09
N LEU A 6 -8.45 -6.08 -0.71
CA LEU A 6 -8.18 -6.57 0.65
C LEU A 6 -6.71 -6.41 1.07
N PRO A 7 -5.69 -6.81 0.27
CA PRO A 7 -4.28 -6.57 0.61
C PRO A 7 -3.95 -5.09 0.78
N VAL A 8 -4.51 -4.22 -0.07
CA VAL A 8 -4.30 -2.76 0.02
C VAL A 8 -4.88 -2.21 1.32
N ALA A 9 -6.07 -2.66 1.71
CA ALA A 9 -6.70 -2.30 2.97
C ALA A 9 -5.90 -2.79 4.18
N ILE A 10 -5.36 -4.01 4.14
CA ILE A 10 -4.49 -4.55 5.19
C ILE A 10 -3.24 -3.68 5.34
N ILE A 11 -2.58 -3.34 4.22
CA ILE A 11 -1.37 -2.50 4.23
C ILE A 11 -1.68 -1.12 4.82
N GLY A 12 -2.74 -0.47 4.36
CA GLY A 12 -3.17 0.84 4.86
C GLY A 12 -3.54 0.81 6.35
N GLY A 13 -4.26 -0.23 6.78
CA GLY A 13 -4.61 -0.43 8.19
C GLY A 13 -3.38 -0.65 9.07
N CYS A 14 -2.43 -1.48 8.63
CA CYS A 14 -1.18 -1.71 9.35
C CYS A 14 -0.37 -0.42 9.46
N LEU A 15 -0.25 0.34 8.37
CA LEU A 15 0.46 1.61 8.35
C LEU A 15 -0.17 2.60 9.34
N GLY A 16 -1.50 2.72 9.35
CA GLY A 16 -2.21 3.59 10.29
C GLY A 16 -2.00 3.19 11.76
N MET A 17 -2.03 1.89 12.06
CA MET A 17 -1.73 1.40 13.41
C MET A 17 -0.28 1.65 13.80
N ILE A 18 0.68 1.44 12.90
CA ILE A 18 2.10 1.71 13.14
C ILE A 18 2.32 3.19 13.46
N ILE A 19 1.78 4.09 12.66
CA ILE A 19 1.88 5.53 12.90
C ILE A 19 1.21 5.89 14.24
N GLY A 20 0.01 5.37 14.51
CA GLY A 20 -0.69 5.59 15.78
C GLY A 20 0.10 5.14 17.00
N LEU A 21 0.74 3.96 16.93
CA LEU A 21 1.62 3.45 17.98
C LEU A 21 2.88 4.30 18.18
N GLN A 22 3.34 5.00 17.13
CA GLN A 22 4.52 5.87 17.21
C GLN A 22 4.19 7.26 17.74
N THR A 23 3.11 7.89 17.25
CA THR A 23 2.74 9.26 17.63
C THR A 23 2.04 9.35 18.98
N ARG A 24 1.51 8.21 19.51
CA ARG A 24 0.72 8.14 20.75
C ARG A 24 -0.49 9.11 20.79
N THR A 25 -0.89 9.63 19.64
CA THR A 25 -1.92 10.67 19.48
C THR A 25 -2.74 10.38 18.24
N THR A 26 -4.07 10.38 18.38
CA THR A 26 -5.00 9.94 17.33
C THR A 26 -5.06 10.90 16.15
N LEU A 27 -5.12 12.20 16.41
CA LEU A 27 -5.29 13.22 15.36
C LEU A 27 -4.05 13.36 14.46
N PRO A 28 -2.81 13.48 14.98
CA PRO A 28 -1.61 13.44 14.15
C PRO A 28 -1.45 12.13 13.39
N ALA A 29 -1.79 11.00 14.02
CA ALA A 29 -1.73 9.70 13.34
C ALA A 29 -2.68 9.63 12.15
N PHE A 30 -3.91 10.11 12.31
CA PHE A 30 -4.89 10.17 11.24
C PHE A 30 -4.39 11.02 10.06
N ILE A 31 -3.88 12.23 10.33
CA ILE A 31 -3.37 13.14 9.30
C ILE A 31 -2.19 12.51 8.55
N LEU A 32 -1.22 11.94 9.26
CA LEU A 32 -0.05 11.31 8.65
C LEU A 32 -0.43 10.08 7.82
N THR A 33 -1.36 9.26 8.32
CA THR A 33 -1.86 8.08 7.59
C THR A 33 -2.61 8.49 6.33
N LEU A 34 -3.44 9.54 6.43
CA LEU A 34 -4.16 10.08 5.29
C LEU A 34 -3.20 10.65 4.24
N ALA A 35 -2.20 11.44 4.67
CA ALA A 35 -1.17 11.97 3.80
C ALA A 35 -0.40 10.85 3.09
N ALA A 36 0.04 9.82 3.82
CA ALA A 36 0.72 8.67 3.24
C ALA A 36 -0.16 7.92 2.23
N SER A 37 -1.44 7.72 2.54
CA SER A 37 -2.40 7.08 1.64
C SER A 37 -2.57 7.86 0.34
N ILE A 38 -2.72 9.19 0.43
CA ILE A 38 -2.82 10.07 -0.74
C ILE A 38 -1.52 10.03 -1.56
N THR A 39 -0.35 10.07 -0.90
CA THR A 39 0.94 9.98 -1.59
C THR A 39 1.09 8.65 -2.33
N PHE A 40 0.77 7.53 -1.68
CA PHE A 40 0.81 6.22 -2.32
C PHE A 40 -0.19 6.09 -3.47
N TRP A 41 -1.35 6.75 -3.36
CA TRP A 41 -2.30 6.82 -4.45
C TRP A 41 -1.68 7.58 -5.63
N ILE A 42 -1.21 8.81 -5.41
CA ILE A 42 -0.63 9.68 -6.45
C ILE A 42 0.53 9.00 -7.18
N ILE A 43 1.40 8.30 -6.45
CA ILE A 43 2.56 7.61 -7.04
C ILE A 43 2.13 6.30 -7.73
N GLY A 44 1.10 5.62 -7.23
CA GLY A 44 0.66 4.30 -7.70
C GLY A 44 -0.44 4.30 -8.75
N ASP A 45 -0.24 5.01 -9.86
CA ASP A 45 -1.12 4.96 -11.05
C ASP A 45 -2.52 5.60 -10.89
N SER A 46 -2.64 6.64 -10.06
CA SER A 46 -3.91 7.37 -9.80
C SER A 46 -4.70 7.81 -11.03
N PHE A 47 -4.00 8.30 -12.05
CA PHE A 47 -4.61 9.07 -13.14
C PHE A 47 -4.52 8.35 -14.48
N LYS A 48 -3.38 7.74 -14.77
CA LYS A 48 -3.06 7.00 -16.00
C LYS A 48 -1.94 5.99 -15.70
N PRO A 49 -1.73 4.97 -16.55
CA PRO A 49 -0.58 4.08 -16.43
C PRO A 49 0.75 4.84 -16.31
N ALA A 50 1.58 4.50 -15.33
CA ALA A 50 2.81 5.22 -15.00
C ALA A 50 3.81 5.31 -16.15
N ALA A 51 3.80 4.33 -17.06
CA ALA A 51 4.59 4.33 -18.29
C ALA A 51 4.38 5.61 -19.14
N LEU A 52 3.23 6.28 -19.01
CA LEU A 52 2.92 7.52 -19.74
C LEU A 52 3.54 8.79 -19.13
N PHE A 53 4.06 8.72 -17.91
CA PHE A 53 4.68 9.86 -17.21
C PHE A 53 6.22 9.81 -17.21
N GLY A 54 6.82 8.76 -17.78
CA GLY A 54 8.26 8.57 -17.91
C GLY A 54 8.85 7.52 -16.95
N GLY A 55 10.05 7.02 -17.29
CA GLY A 55 10.63 5.85 -16.63
C GLY A 55 10.93 6.01 -15.13
N PHE A 56 11.24 7.23 -14.67
CA PHE A 56 11.44 7.47 -13.23
C PHE A 56 10.14 7.35 -12.43
N TYR A 57 9.04 7.90 -12.97
CA TYR A 57 7.73 7.80 -12.32
C TYR A 57 7.22 6.36 -12.36
N GLU A 58 7.45 5.63 -13.46
CA GLU A 58 7.17 4.21 -13.56
C GLU A 58 7.94 3.40 -12.51
N LEU A 59 9.22 3.67 -12.31
CA LEU A 59 10.00 2.98 -11.27
C LEU A 59 9.48 3.31 -9.86
N ALA A 60 9.07 4.56 -9.62
CA ALA A 60 8.49 4.96 -8.34
C ALA A 60 7.11 4.33 -8.08
N SER A 61 6.29 4.13 -9.11
CA SER A 61 4.95 3.55 -8.95
C SER A 61 5.00 2.12 -8.42
N TYR A 62 6.01 1.34 -8.83
CA TYR A 62 6.26 -0.02 -8.34
C TYR A 62 6.62 -0.11 -6.84
N LEU A 63 6.92 1.01 -6.18
CA LEU A 63 7.12 1.03 -4.72
C LEU A 63 5.81 1.06 -3.94
N THR A 64 4.69 1.31 -4.61
CA THR A 64 3.39 1.44 -3.96
C THR A 64 2.54 0.19 -4.19
N PRO A 65 1.75 -0.24 -3.18
CA PRO A 65 0.81 -1.35 -3.37
C PRO A 65 -0.28 -1.01 -4.39
N ASN A 66 -0.57 0.28 -4.59
CA ASN A 66 -1.62 0.75 -5.49
C ASN A 66 -1.34 0.41 -6.96
N SER A 67 -0.09 0.53 -7.42
CA SER A 67 0.26 0.17 -8.81
C SER A 67 -0.06 -1.30 -9.11
N TYR A 68 0.25 -2.22 -8.20
CA TYR A 68 -0.07 -3.64 -8.36
C TYR A 68 -1.58 -3.91 -8.30
N ALA A 69 -2.30 -3.20 -7.44
CA ALA A 69 -3.77 -3.32 -7.39
C ALA A 69 -4.41 -2.79 -8.68
N VAL A 70 -3.93 -1.67 -9.22
CA VAL A 70 -4.37 -1.13 -10.52
C VAL A 70 -4.09 -2.13 -11.64
N ASN A 71 -2.90 -2.74 -11.68
CA ASN A 71 -2.57 -3.78 -12.67
C ASN A 71 -3.53 -4.96 -12.63
N LEU A 72 -3.97 -5.39 -11.44
CA LEU A 72 -4.96 -6.46 -11.27
C LEU A 72 -6.37 -6.03 -11.66
N LEU A 73 -6.73 -4.76 -11.47
CA LEU A 73 -8.04 -4.21 -11.80
C LEU A 73 -8.17 -3.83 -13.29
N PHE A 74 -7.06 -3.51 -13.95
CA PHE A 74 -7.05 -2.99 -15.32
C PHE A 74 -7.78 -3.88 -16.32
N PRO A 75 -7.61 -5.21 -16.32
CA PRO A 75 -8.33 -6.09 -17.24
C PRO A 75 -9.85 -6.10 -17.01
N TYR A 76 -10.30 -5.88 -15.77
CA TYR A 76 -11.73 -5.85 -15.44
C TYR A 76 -12.43 -4.59 -15.95
N PHE A 77 -11.73 -3.45 -15.96
CA PHE A 77 -12.31 -2.17 -16.37
C PHE A 77 -12.03 -1.80 -17.83
N TYR A 78 -10.83 -2.11 -18.33
CA TYR A 78 -10.35 -1.66 -19.64
C TYR A 78 -10.11 -2.80 -20.64
N ARG A 79 -10.40 -4.05 -20.26
CA ARG A 79 -10.24 -5.27 -21.10
C ARG A 79 -8.86 -5.40 -21.75
N SER A 80 -7.83 -4.81 -21.15
CA SER A 80 -6.44 -4.85 -21.60
C SER A 80 -5.52 -5.16 -20.41
N GLN A 81 -4.31 -5.64 -20.71
CA GLN A 81 -3.31 -6.00 -19.70
C GLN A 81 -2.12 -5.06 -19.80
N ILE A 82 -1.69 -4.51 -18.68
CA ILE A 82 -0.49 -3.65 -18.59
C ILE A 82 0.73 -4.47 -18.17
N ASN A 83 0.55 -5.41 -17.24
CA ASN A 83 1.64 -6.16 -16.60
C ASN A 83 1.21 -7.61 -16.28
N PRO A 84 2.18 -8.53 -16.04
CA PRO A 84 1.87 -9.91 -15.67
C PRO A 84 1.10 -9.98 -14.35
N LEU A 85 -0.14 -10.46 -14.44
CA LEU A 85 -1.09 -10.61 -13.31
C LEU A 85 -0.50 -11.39 -12.10
N PRO A 86 0.19 -12.54 -12.27
CA PRO A 86 0.66 -13.34 -11.12
C PRO A 86 1.68 -12.60 -10.26
N LEU A 87 2.54 -11.78 -10.88
CA LEU A 87 3.55 -11.00 -10.18
C LEU A 87 2.88 -9.95 -9.28
N SER A 88 1.84 -9.28 -9.77
CA SER A 88 1.10 -8.28 -8.99
C SER A 88 0.41 -8.89 -7.76
N VAL A 89 -0.15 -10.10 -7.90
CA VAL A 89 -0.71 -10.84 -6.75
C VAL A 89 0.37 -11.17 -5.74
N LEU A 90 1.49 -11.75 -6.18
CA LEU A 90 2.57 -12.18 -5.30
C LEU A 90 3.16 -11.01 -4.52
N VAL A 91 3.41 -9.87 -5.19
CA VAL A 91 3.94 -8.67 -4.54
C VAL A 91 2.96 -8.13 -3.50
N LEU A 92 1.66 -8.05 -3.79
CA LEU A 92 0.65 -7.59 -2.81
C LEU A 92 0.57 -8.50 -1.59
N VAL A 93 0.61 -9.82 -1.79
CA VAL A 93 0.61 -10.79 -0.69
C VAL A 93 1.87 -10.59 0.16
N CYS A 94 3.05 -10.55 -0.46
CA CYS A 94 4.31 -10.32 0.25
C CYS A 94 4.31 -8.99 1.03
N LEU A 95 3.89 -7.88 0.42
CA LEU A 95 3.82 -6.58 1.08
C LEU A 95 2.84 -6.59 2.27
N SER A 96 1.68 -7.24 2.12
CA SER A 96 0.72 -7.36 3.22
C SER A 96 1.27 -8.17 4.40
N LEU A 97 1.97 -9.28 4.12
CA LEU A 97 2.64 -10.09 5.14
C LEU A 97 3.75 -9.31 5.85
N VAL A 98 4.58 -8.59 5.10
CA VAL A 98 5.64 -7.73 5.66
C VAL A 98 5.05 -6.66 6.58
N MET A 99 3.96 -6.01 6.17
CA MET A 99 3.29 -4.99 6.97
C MET A 99 2.65 -5.55 8.24
N LEU A 100 2.02 -6.73 8.16
CA LEU A 100 1.47 -7.43 9.33
C LEU A 100 2.57 -7.83 10.32
N LEU A 101 3.68 -8.37 9.82
CA LEU A 101 4.83 -8.72 10.64
C LEU A 101 5.45 -7.47 11.30
N ALA A 102 5.63 -6.39 10.53
CA ALA A 102 6.14 -5.13 11.07
C ALA A 102 5.24 -4.58 12.18
N LEU A 103 3.92 -4.59 11.97
CA LEU A 103 2.95 -4.20 12.99
C LEU A 103 3.05 -5.10 14.22
N ALA A 104 3.08 -6.42 14.06
CA ALA A 104 3.17 -7.38 15.16
C ALA A 104 4.44 -7.18 15.99
N VAL A 105 5.58 -6.99 15.34
CA VAL A 105 6.87 -6.73 16.01
C VAL A 105 6.85 -5.41 16.76
N LEU A 106 6.35 -4.33 16.13
CA LEU A 106 6.26 -3.02 16.78
C LEU A 106 5.28 -3.03 17.95
N TYR A 107 4.14 -3.70 17.80
CA TYR A 107 3.17 -3.88 18.86
C TYR A 107 3.77 -4.67 20.03
N ALA A 108 4.40 -5.81 19.77
CA ALA A 108 5.05 -6.63 20.80
C ALA A 108 6.11 -5.82 21.58
N ARG A 109 6.97 -5.07 20.88
CA ARG A 109 7.98 -4.20 21.51
C ARG A 109 7.38 -3.12 22.39
N ARG A 110 6.27 -2.49 21.96
CA ARG A 110 5.60 -1.44 22.72
C ARG A 110 4.88 -1.98 23.95
N VAL A 111 4.32 -3.18 23.86
CA VAL A 111 3.66 -3.85 25.00
C VAL A 111 4.69 -4.37 26.00
N SER A 112 5.81 -4.93 25.54
CA SER A 112 6.84 -5.47 26.43
C SER A 112 7.67 -4.40 27.14
N ASN A 113 7.91 -3.25 26.48
CA ASN A 113 8.63 -2.12 27.06
C ASN A 113 7.73 -0.87 27.10
N PRO A 114 6.81 -0.77 28.08
CA PRO A 114 6.01 0.42 28.29
C PRO A 114 6.88 1.51 28.95
N GLU A 115 7.72 2.18 28.16
CA GLU A 115 8.38 3.44 28.55
C GLU A 115 7.48 4.65 28.30
#